data_AF-A0A0D0AFN2-F1
#
_entry.id   AF-A0A0D0AFN2-F1
#
_cell.length_a   1.000
_cell.length_b   1.000
_cell.length_c   1.000
_cell.angle_alpha   90.00
_cell.angle_beta   90.00
_cell.angle_gamma   90.00
#
_symmetry.space_group_name_H-M   'P 1'
#
loop_
_entity.id
_entity.type
_entity.pdbx_description
1 polymer ?
#
loop_
_entity_poly.entity_id
_entity_poly.type
_entity_poly.pdbx_seq_one_letter_code
_entity_poly.pdbx_strand_id
1 'polypeptide(L)'
;MRSFSFLAVTLSSALLTTAASLYSKRSTAYLQQNGPAAKALNDKYATLTASSSCNDGDVACINGQFASCWDGSYHLYSCPGNWTCAAIPNEWSDGTTTTCDSPDNIEYRFSVAGVSETRRSVSDRPKALESRSTAYLQQNGPAAKALNDKYATLTASSSCNDGDVACINGQFASCWDGSYHLYSCPGNWTCAAIPNEWSTGTTTTCDSPDDISWRFSTAGVSETK
;
A
#
# COMPACT_ATOMS: atom_id res chain seq x y z
N MET A 1 15.89 38.14 58.79
CA MET A 1 15.09 38.76 57.72
C MET A 1 15.49 38.14 56.39
N ARG A 2 14.51 37.48 55.76
CA ARG A 2 14.31 37.15 54.33
C ARG A 2 15.47 36.56 53.50
N SER A 3 15.40 35.24 53.38
CA SER A 3 15.87 34.42 52.27
C SER A 3 14.89 34.52 51.09
N PHE A 4 15.38 34.63 49.85
CA PHE A 4 14.66 34.30 48.62
C PHE A 4 15.67 33.91 47.54
N SER A 5 15.90 32.59 47.37
CA SER A 5 16.55 32.02 46.19
C SER A 5 15.50 31.70 45.14
N PHE A 6 15.53 32.39 44.00
CA PHE A 6 14.73 32.04 42.82
C PHE A 6 15.51 31.01 41.99
N LEU A 7 15.03 29.77 41.99
CA LEU A 7 15.42 28.73 41.02
C LEU A 7 14.62 28.94 39.74
N ALA A 8 15.28 29.37 38.67
CA ALA A 8 14.72 29.40 37.33
C ALA A 8 14.75 27.98 36.74
N VAL A 9 13.57 27.34 36.64
CA VAL A 9 13.36 26.12 35.86
C VAL A 9 13.28 26.54 34.39
N THR A 10 14.30 26.22 33.60
CA THR A 10 14.23 26.38 32.14
C THR A 10 13.77 25.08 31.49
N LEU A 11 12.80 25.26 30.60
CA LEU A 11 11.98 24.26 29.93
C LEU A 11 12.78 23.61 28.78
N SER A 12 13.18 22.34 28.91
CA SER A 12 13.73 21.56 27.80
C SER A 12 12.59 20.81 27.09
N SER A 13 12.16 21.29 25.92
CA SER A 13 11.21 20.59 25.05
C SER A 13 11.59 20.81 23.59
N ALA A 14 12.45 19.94 23.04
CA ALA A 14 12.71 19.89 21.60
C ALA A 14 13.42 18.58 21.19
N LEU A 15 12.74 17.44 21.20
CA LEU A 15 13.25 16.19 20.59
C LEU A 15 12.09 15.29 20.11
N LEU A 16 11.44 15.60 18.98
CA LEU A 16 10.46 14.66 18.36
C LEU A 16 10.44 14.64 16.81
N THR A 17 11.33 15.34 16.08
CA THR A 17 11.22 15.49 14.61
C THR A 17 12.10 14.56 13.74
N THR A 18 12.73 13.52 14.29
CA THR A 18 13.73 12.72 13.52
C THR A 18 13.19 11.45 12.84
N ALA A 19 12.07 10.87 13.27
CA ALA A 19 11.59 9.59 12.74
C ALA A 19 10.97 9.69 11.33
N ALA A 20 10.16 10.72 11.09
CA ALA A 20 9.48 10.91 9.79
C ALA A 20 10.45 11.12 8.62
N SER A 21 11.58 11.79 8.87
CA SER A 21 12.60 12.07 7.84
C SER A 21 13.36 10.81 7.39
N LEU A 22 13.62 9.87 8.30
CA LEU A 22 14.30 8.61 7.96
C LEU A 22 13.38 7.66 7.19
N TYR A 23 12.10 7.69 7.53
CA TYR A 23 11.08 6.85 6.90
C TYR A 23 10.87 7.24 5.43
N SER A 24 10.70 8.53 5.13
CA SER A 24 10.62 9.06 3.75
C SER A 24 11.89 8.75 2.91
N LYS A 25 13.08 8.81 3.52
CA LYS A 25 14.34 8.44 2.83
C LYS A 25 14.41 6.96 2.47
N ARG A 26 13.91 6.08 3.34
CA ARG A 26 13.90 4.63 3.10
C ARG A 26 12.94 4.26 1.97
N SER A 27 11.74 4.86 1.94
CA SER A 27 10.82 4.67 0.81
C SER A 27 11.43 5.11 -0.50
N THR A 28 12.03 6.31 -0.52
CA THR A 28 12.71 6.82 -1.71
C THR A 28 13.78 5.87 -2.20
N ALA A 29 14.58 5.29 -1.30
CA ALA A 29 15.63 4.34 -1.66
C ALA A 29 15.05 3.05 -2.27
N TYR A 30 13.99 2.48 -1.68
CA TYR A 30 13.32 1.31 -2.27
C TYR A 30 12.72 1.62 -3.63
N LEU A 31 12.01 2.75 -3.77
CA LEU A 31 11.43 3.16 -5.05
C LEU A 31 12.51 3.32 -6.13
N GLN A 32 13.64 3.97 -5.81
CA GLN A 32 14.77 4.12 -6.73
C GLN A 32 15.41 2.78 -7.12
N GLN A 33 15.56 1.86 -6.16
CA GLN A 33 16.09 0.52 -6.39
C GLN A 33 15.15 -0.33 -7.26
N ASN A 34 13.85 -0.30 -6.96
CA ASN A 34 12.85 -1.18 -7.55
C ASN A 34 12.30 -0.66 -8.89
N GLY A 35 12.36 0.65 -9.12
CA GLY A 35 11.82 1.33 -10.29
C GLY A 35 12.24 0.74 -11.63
N PRO A 36 13.55 0.50 -11.89
CA PRO A 36 14.01 -0.08 -13.15
C PRO A 36 13.37 -1.43 -13.47
N ALA A 37 13.19 -2.30 -12.46
CA ALA A 37 12.56 -3.60 -12.64
C ALA A 37 11.06 -3.46 -12.94
N ALA A 38 10.36 -2.57 -12.24
CA ALA A 38 8.94 -2.30 -12.48
C ALA A 38 8.72 -1.78 -13.91
N LYS A 39 9.58 -0.84 -14.35
CA LYS A 39 9.54 -0.32 -15.72
C LYS A 39 9.77 -1.44 -16.75
N ALA A 40 10.76 -2.29 -16.54
CA ALA A 40 11.05 -3.40 -17.45
C ALA A 40 9.87 -4.39 -17.57
N LEU A 41 9.15 -4.64 -16.46
CA LEU A 41 7.93 -5.43 -16.48
C LEU A 41 6.81 -4.76 -17.28
N ASN A 42 6.58 -3.45 -17.09
CA ASN A 42 5.58 -2.71 -17.88
C ASN A 42 5.93 -2.69 -19.38
N ASP A 43 7.21 -2.52 -19.73
CA ASP A 43 7.69 -2.60 -21.12
C ASP A 43 7.40 -4.00 -21.71
N LYS A 44 7.60 -5.07 -20.92
CA LYS A 44 7.23 -6.44 -21.32
C LYS A 44 5.72 -6.57 -21.50
N TYR A 45 4.93 -6.09 -20.56
CA TYR A 45 3.47 -6.18 -20.59
C TYR A 45 2.85 -5.46 -21.79
N ALA A 46 3.43 -4.36 -22.23
CA ALA A 46 3.00 -3.65 -23.44
C ALA A 46 3.08 -4.48 -24.73
N THR A 47 3.85 -5.58 -24.72
CA THR A 47 3.96 -6.52 -25.85
C THR A 47 2.96 -7.68 -25.77
N LEU A 48 2.27 -7.84 -24.64
CA LEU A 48 1.36 -8.94 -24.40
C LEU A 48 -0.06 -8.62 -24.87
N THR A 49 -0.78 -9.68 -25.22
CA THR A 49 -2.21 -9.68 -25.54
C THR A 49 -2.88 -10.80 -24.75
N ALA A 50 -4.21 -10.81 -24.68
CA ALA A 50 -4.93 -11.91 -24.03
C ALA A 50 -4.57 -13.30 -24.60
N SER A 51 -4.24 -13.37 -25.89
CA SER A 51 -3.82 -14.60 -26.58
C SER A 51 -2.32 -14.91 -26.49
N SER A 52 -1.54 -14.10 -25.77
CA SER A 52 -0.11 -14.39 -25.57
C SER A 52 0.04 -15.64 -24.71
N SER A 53 0.91 -16.57 -25.13
CA SER A 53 1.22 -17.77 -24.36
C SER A 53 1.87 -17.43 -23.03
N CYS A 54 1.46 -18.11 -21.96
CA CYS A 54 1.95 -17.92 -20.60
C CYS A 54 1.90 -19.22 -19.79
N ASN A 55 2.51 -19.24 -18.60
CA ASN A 55 2.42 -20.35 -17.67
C ASN A 55 1.33 -20.09 -16.62
N ASP A 56 0.64 -21.13 -16.17
CA ASP A 56 -0.37 -21.01 -15.12
C ASP A 56 0.19 -20.27 -13.89
N GLY A 57 -0.54 -19.25 -13.45
CA GLY A 57 -0.15 -18.38 -12.34
C GLY A 57 0.69 -17.15 -12.73
N ASP A 58 1.13 -17.03 -13.99
CA ASP A 58 1.75 -15.79 -14.47
C ASP A 58 0.75 -14.62 -14.37
N VAL A 59 1.23 -13.46 -13.94
CA VAL A 59 0.43 -12.22 -13.88
C VAL A 59 1.01 -11.12 -14.77
N ALA A 60 0.13 -10.32 -15.35
CA ALA A 60 0.49 -9.22 -16.24
C ALA A 60 -0.51 -8.06 -16.17
N CYS A 61 -0.16 -6.94 -16.80
CA CYS A 61 -1.07 -5.83 -17.04
C CYS A 61 -1.27 -5.62 -18.54
N ILE A 62 -2.40 -6.05 -19.09
CA ILE A 62 -2.67 -5.98 -20.53
C ILE A 62 -3.72 -4.91 -20.79
N ASN A 63 -3.37 -3.87 -21.55
CA ASN A 63 -4.22 -2.71 -21.80
C ASN A 63 -4.78 -2.06 -20.52
N GLY A 64 -3.98 -2.03 -19.45
CA GLY A 64 -4.38 -1.49 -18.15
C GLY A 64 -5.31 -2.38 -17.33
N GLN A 65 -5.63 -3.59 -17.80
CA GLN A 65 -6.40 -4.59 -17.05
C GLN A 65 -5.45 -5.57 -16.35
N PHE A 66 -5.83 -6.02 -15.16
CA PHE A 66 -5.11 -7.10 -14.48
C PHE A 66 -5.33 -8.39 -15.26
N ALA A 67 -4.26 -9.13 -15.51
CA ALA A 67 -4.30 -10.37 -16.24
C ALA A 67 -3.68 -11.48 -15.40
N SER A 68 -4.36 -12.61 -15.28
CA SER A 68 -3.74 -13.84 -14.80
C SER A 68 -3.84 -14.94 -15.83
N CYS A 69 -2.79 -15.75 -15.88
CA CYS A 69 -2.68 -16.84 -16.82
C CYS A 69 -3.27 -18.13 -16.25
N TRP A 70 -4.13 -18.77 -17.02
CA TRP A 70 -4.45 -20.17 -16.85
C TRP A 70 -4.86 -20.78 -18.19
N ASP A 71 -4.55 -22.06 -18.36
CA ASP A 71 -4.79 -22.81 -19.61
C ASP A 71 -4.04 -22.17 -20.80
N GLY A 72 -2.83 -21.68 -20.53
CA GLY A 72 -1.92 -21.14 -21.54
C GLY A 72 -2.29 -19.78 -22.14
N SER A 73 -3.31 -19.09 -21.61
CA SER A 73 -3.76 -17.77 -22.06
C SER A 73 -4.01 -16.81 -20.89
N TYR A 74 -3.90 -15.51 -21.17
CA TYR A 74 -4.21 -14.47 -20.19
C TYR A 74 -5.70 -14.13 -20.19
N HIS A 75 -6.29 -14.13 -19.00
CA HIS A 75 -7.66 -13.70 -18.79
C HIS A 75 -7.67 -12.37 -18.07
N LEU A 76 -8.47 -11.44 -18.58
CA LEU A 76 -8.42 -10.04 -18.18
C LEU A 76 -9.52 -9.70 -17.17
N TYR A 77 -9.14 -8.94 -16.17
CA TYR A 77 -9.99 -8.42 -15.10
C TYR A 77 -9.90 -6.91 -15.09
N SER A 78 -11.06 -6.26 -15.09
CA SER A 78 -11.12 -4.81 -14.97
C SER A 78 -10.70 -4.40 -13.55
N CYS A 79 -9.88 -3.36 -13.47
CA CYS A 79 -9.54 -2.75 -12.20
C CYS A 79 -10.76 -2.03 -11.58
N PRO A 80 -10.85 -1.94 -10.25
CA PRO A 80 -11.95 -1.24 -9.59
C PRO A 80 -11.94 0.26 -9.91
N GLY A 81 -13.12 0.83 -10.16
CA GLY A 81 -13.28 2.26 -10.38
C GLY A 81 -12.48 2.78 -11.59
N ASN A 82 -11.61 3.75 -11.34
CA ASN A 82 -10.74 4.38 -12.33
C ASN A 82 -9.26 3.94 -12.23
N TRP A 83 -9.01 2.82 -11.55
CA TRP A 83 -7.66 2.27 -11.40
C TRP A 83 -7.18 1.62 -12.69
N THR A 84 -5.87 1.46 -12.81
CA THR A 84 -5.22 0.76 -13.92
C THR A 84 -4.20 -0.23 -13.38
N CYS A 85 -4.00 -1.34 -14.08
CA CYS A 85 -2.95 -2.30 -13.74
C CYS A 85 -1.60 -1.77 -14.19
N ALA A 86 -0.61 -1.85 -13.31
CA ALA A 86 0.81 -1.71 -13.64
C ALA A 86 1.66 -2.67 -12.78
N ALA A 87 2.89 -2.96 -13.23
CA ALA A 87 3.97 -3.32 -12.32
C ALA A 87 4.44 -2.04 -11.61
N ILE A 88 4.38 -2.03 -10.29
CA ILE A 88 4.65 -0.86 -9.45
C ILE A 88 5.86 -1.19 -8.56
N PRO A 89 6.85 -0.29 -8.41
CA PRO A 89 7.95 -0.53 -7.47
C PRO A 89 7.42 -0.56 -6.04
N ASN A 90 7.90 -1.53 -5.26
CA ASN A 90 7.55 -1.62 -3.84
C ASN A 90 8.19 -0.45 -3.10
N GLU A 91 7.41 0.20 -2.23
CA GLU A 91 7.83 1.40 -1.51
C GLU A 91 8.48 1.08 -0.17
N TRP A 92 8.12 -0.05 0.45
CA TRP A 92 8.58 -0.42 1.79
C TRP A 92 9.30 -1.77 1.85
N SER A 93 9.57 -2.36 0.69
CA SER A 93 10.27 -3.63 0.56
C SER A 93 10.98 -3.73 -0.79
N ASP A 94 11.83 -4.75 -0.96
CA ASP A 94 12.46 -5.04 -2.24
C ASP A 94 11.43 -5.56 -3.27
N GLY A 95 11.70 -5.30 -4.55
CA GLY A 95 10.95 -5.87 -5.67
C GLY A 95 9.80 -5.02 -6.19
N THR A 96 8.89 -5.67 -6.90
CA THR A 96 7.80 -5.03 -7.66
C THR A 96 6.51 -5.79 -7.44
N THR A 97 5.38 -5.09 -7.48
CA THR A 97 4.05 -5.70 -7.40
C THR A 97 3.26 -5.38 -8.66
N THR A 98 2.69 -6.40 -9.29
CA THR A 98 1.78 -6.25 -10.44
C THR A 98 0.36 -6.24 -9.92
N THR A 99 -0.30 -5.07 -9.95
CA THR A 99 -1.63 -4.90 -9.37
C THR A 99 -2.37 -3.72 -10.00
N CYS A 100 -3.68 -3.68 -9.79
CA CYS A 100 -4.50 -2.50 -10.03
C CYS A 100 -4.22 -1.45 -8.96
N ASP A 101 -3.96 -0.22 -9.39
CA ASP A 101 -3.81 0.92 -8.50
C ASP A 101 -4.30 2.21 -9.17
N SER A 102 -4.47 3.26 -8.38
CA SER A 102 -4.77 4.59 -8.87
C SER A 102 -3.65 5.11 -9.79
N PRO A 103 -4.00 5.81 -10.89
CA PRO A 103 -2.99 6.44 -11.74
C PRO A 103 -2.05 7.40 -10.99
N ASP A 104 -2.57 8.06 -9.95
CA ASP A 104 -1.79 8.98 -9.11
C ASP A 104 -0.71 8.26 -8.30
N ASN A 105 -0.99 7.07 -7.72
CA ASN A 105 0.04 6.29 -7.01
C ASN A 105 1.13 5.81 -7.97
N ILE A 106 0.72 5.24 -9.10
CA ILE A 106 1.64 4.72 -10.12
C ILE A 106 2.57 5.86 -10.55
N GLU A 107 2.00 7.02 -10.91
CA GLU A 107 2.77 8.18 -11.32
C GLU A 107 3.71 8.69 -10.21
N TYR A 108 3.24 8.76 -8.97
CA TYR A 108 4.08 9.15 -7.82
C TYR A 108 5.28 8.22 -7.67
N ARG A 109 5.05 6.91 -7.60
CA ARG A 109 6.10 5.91 -7.35
C ARG A 109 7.16 5.89 -8.46
N PHE A 110 6.75 5.93 -9.72
CA PHE A 110 7.68 6.03 -10.84
C PHE A 110 8.43 7.37 -10.88
N SER A 111 7.76 8.47 -10.49
CA SER A 111 8.40 9.78 -10.38
C SER A 111 9.48 9.82 -9.31
N VAL A 112 9.24 9.26 -8.12
CA VAL A 112 10.21 9.20 -7.01
C VAL A 112 11.35 8.24 -7.34
N ALA A 113 11.04 7.14 -8.02
CA ALA A 113 12.02 6.18 -8.50
C ALA A 113 13.00 6.74 -9.55
N GLY A 114 12.72 7.91 -10.12
CA GLY A 114 13.55 8.52 -11.17
C GLY A 114 13.47 7.80 -12.52
N VAL A 115 12.53 6.87 -12.67
CA VAL A 115 12.25 6.13 -13.91
C VAL A 115 10.92 6.63 -14.47
N SER A 116 11.00 7.66 -15.32
CA SER A 116 9.81 8.26 -15.92
C SER A 116 9.21 7.33 -17.00
N GLU A 117 7.93 6.99 -16.87
CA GLU A 117 7.11 6.47 -17.99
C GLU A 117 6.59 7.60 -18.90
N THR A 118 6.46 8.83 -18.38
CA THR A 118 6.07 10.02 -19.15
C THR A 118 6.94 11.24 -18.78
N ARG A 119 7.59 11.83 -19.80
CA ARG A 119 8.51 12.98 -19.69
C ARG A 119 7.80 14.27 -19.25
N ARG A 120 7.43 14.41 -17.97
CA ARG A 120 7.05 15.71 -17.37
C ARG A 120 8.01 16.09 -16.25
N SER A 121 8.36 17.38 -16.21
CA SER A 121 9.32 17.94 -15.25
C SER A 121 8.85 17.72 -13.80
N VAL A 122 9.73 17.09 -13.02
CA VAL A 122 9.48 16.49 -11.71
C VAL A 122 9.65 17.49 -10.56
N SER A 123 9.99 18.75 -10.82
CA SER A 123 10.55 19.61 -9.75
C SER A 123 9.59 19.97 -8.61
N ASP A 124 8.27 20.05 -8.86
CA ASP A 124 7.27 20.43 -7.84
C ASP A 124 6.11 19.42 -7.67
N ARG A 125 5.99 18.47 -8.60
CA ARG A 125 4.87 17.50 -8.61
C ARG A 125 4.91 16.48 -7.46
N PRO A 126 6.07 15.95 -7.03
CA PRO A 126 6.15 15.02 -5.90
C PRO A 126 5.60 15.61 -4.61
N LYS A 127 5.85 16.89 -4.31
CA LYS A 127 5.35 17.54 -3.09
C LYS A 127 3.84 17.70 -3.08
N ALA A 128 3.26 18.09 -4.22
CA ALA A 128 1.82 18.24 -4.35
C ALA A 128 1.10 16.88 -4.28
N LEU A 129 1.71 15.84 -4.86
CA LEU A 129 1.24 14.46 -4.75
C LEU A 129 1.34 13.97 -3.29
N GLU A 130 2.48 14.13 -2.63
CA GLU A 130 2.68 13.75 -1.23
C GLU A 130 1.69 14.43 -0.28
N SER A 131 1.38 15.71 -0.53
CA SER A 131 0.34 16.44 0.22
C SER A 131 -1.06 15.85 0.02
N ARG A 132 -1.39 15.41 -1.21
CA ARG A 132 -2.66 14.72 -1.50
C ARG A 132 -2.69 13.33 -0.85
N SER A 133 -1.58 12.60 -0.88
CA SER A 133 -1.45 11.30 -0.23
C SER A 133 -1.72 11.41 1.27
N THR A 134 -1.11 12.40 1.91
CA THR A 134 -1.36 12.70 3.34
C THR A 134 -2.84 12.99 3.61
N ALA A 135 -3.51 13.77 2.74
CA ALA A 135 -4.93 14.08 2.90
C ALA A 135 -5.82 12.82 2.77
N TYR A 136 -5.53 11.94 1.81
CA TYR A 136 -6.24 10.67 1.69
C TYR A 136 -6.00 9.76 2.89
N LEU A 137 -4.76 9.62 3.36
CA LEU A 137 -4.45 8.83 4.55
C LEU A 137 -5.23 9.34 5.77
N GLN A 138 -5.24 10.65 6.01
CA GLN A 138 -6.02 11.28 7.09
C GLN A 138 -7.53 11.05 6.95
N GLN A 139 -8.05 11.14 5.73
CA GLN A 139 -9.47 10.87 5.45
C GLN A 139 -9.84 9.39 5.68
N ASN A 140 -8.99 8.47 5.24
CA ASN A 140 -9.27 7.04 5.17
C ASN A 140 -8.92 6.29 6.47
N GLY A 141 -7.98 6.83 7.26
CA GLY A 141 -7.46 6.22 8.48
C GLY A 141 -8.54 5.76 9.48
N PRO A 142 -9.53 6.60 9.83
CA PRO A 142 -10.58 6.20 10.76
C PRO A 142 -11.38 4.98 10.30
N ALA A 143 -11.67 4.88 8.99
CA ALA A 143 -12.39 3.75 8.42
C ALA A 143 -11.54 2.47 8.44
N ALA A 144 -10.25 2.57 8.09
CA ALA A 144 -9.32 1.45 8.15
C ALA A 144 -9.18 0.92 9.58
N LYS A 145 -9.06 1.83 10.55
CA LYS A 145 -9.02 1.47 11.97
C LYS A 145 -10.29 0.74 12.41
N ALA A 146 -11.46 1.27 12.06
CA ALA A 146 -12.75 0.65 12.41
C ALA A 146 -12.89 -0.77 11.81
N LEU A 147 -12.38 -0.99 10.60
CA LEU A 147 -12.34 -2.33 9.99
C LEU A 147 -11.41 -3.28 10.76
N ASN A 148 -10.22 -2.84 11.15
CA ASN A 148 -9.32 -3.66 11.97
C ASN A 148 -9.90 -3.96 13.36
N ASP A 149 -10.58 -3.00 13.99
CA ASP A 149 -11.31 -3.22 15.25
C ASP A 149 -12.40 -4.29 15.08
N LYS A 150 -13.12 -4.29 13.95
CA LYS A 150 -14.08 -5.35 13.60
C LYS A 150 -13.37 -6.69 13.42
N TYR A 151 -12.28 -6.72 12.66
CA TYR A 151 -11.54 -7.94 12.37
C TYR A 151 -10.97 -8.61 13.63
N ALA A 152 -10.56 -7.84 14.63
CA ALA A 152 -10.07 -8.36 15.92
C ALA A 152 -11.12 -9.18 16.69
N THR A 153 -12.41 -9.01 16.37
CA THR A 153 -13.51 -9.81 16.95
C THR A 153 -13.83 -11.09 16.16
N LEU A 154 -13.27 -11.24 14.97
CA LEU A 154 -13.56 -12.36 14.08
C LEU A 154 -12.64 -13.55 14.37
N THR A 155 -13.18 -14.73 14.08
CA THR A 155 -12.48 -16.01 14.06
C THR A 155 -12.75 -16.71 12.74
N ALA A 156 -12.00 -17.75 12.40
CA ALA A 156 -12.27 -18.55 11.20
C ALA A 156 -13.71 -19.12 11.15
N SER A 157 -14.31 -19.39 12.31
CA SER A 157 -15.69 -19.88 12.44
C SER A 157 -16.75 -18.78 12.50
N SER A 158 -16.37 -17.51 12.36
CA SER A 158 -17.35 -16.42 12.33
C SER A 158 -18.17 -16.49 11.04
N SER A 159 -19.49 -16.31 11.16
CA SER A 159 -20.39 -16.29 10.01
C SER A 159 -20.09 -15.10 9.11
N CYS A 160 -20.07 -15.31 7.80
CA CYS A 160 -19.80 -14.29 6.79
C CYS A 160 -20.57 -14.57 5.49
N ASN A 161 -20.60 -13.60 4.57
CA ASN A 161 -21.17 -13.80 3.24
C ASN A 161 -20.05 -14.15 2.25
N ASP A 162 -20.35 -15.01 1.27
CA ASP A 162 -19.38 -15.37 0.23
C ASP A 162 -18.79 -14.13 -0.44
N GLY A 163 -17.47 -14.08 -0.51
CA GLY A 163 -16.71 -12.93 -1.02
C GLY A 163 -16.32 -11.87 0.02
N ASP A 164 -16.82 -11.95 1.25
CA ASP A 164 -16.33 -11.11 2.35
C ASP A 164 -14.83 -11.37 2.57
N VAL A 165 -14.05 -10.32 2.80
CA VAL A 165 -12.64 -10.41 3.17
C VAL A 165 -12.41 -9.84 4.56
N ALA A 166 -11.41 -10.37 5.27
CA ALA A 166 -11.02 -9.91 6.60
C ALA A 166 -9.54 -10.19 6.88
N CYS A 167 -9.05 -9.67 8.00
CA CYS A 167 -7.74 -10.03 8.54
C CYS A 167 -7.90 -10.71 9.90
N ILE A 168 -7.71 -12.02 9.98
CA ILE A 168 -7.92 -12.78 11.23
C ILE A 168 -6.57 -13.25 11.74
N ASN A 169 -6.18 -12.78 12.93
CA ASN A 169 -4.86 -13.05 13.53
C ASN A 169 -3.68 -12.73 12.58
N GLY A 170 -3.79 -11.64 11.83
CA GLY A 170 -2.78 -11.22 10.84
C GLY A 170 -2.73 -12.04 9.55
N GLN A 171 -3.62 -13.03 9.38
CA GLN A 171 -3.77 -13.78 8.13
C GLN A 171 -4.86 -13.16 7.25
N PHE A 172 -4.67 -13.20 5.94
CA PHE A 172 -5.73 -12.83 5.01
C PHE A 172 -6.83 -13.87 5.05
N ALA A 173 -8.06 -13.43 5.19
CA ALA A 173 -9.22 -14.30 5.26
C ALA A 173 -10.18 -13.95 4.12
N SER A 174 -10.66 -14.96 3.41
CA SER A 174 -11.81 -14.80 2.51
C SER A 174 -12.92 -15.77 2.88
N CYS A 175 -14.15 -15.31 2.76
CA CYS A 175 -15.32 -16.07 3.10
C CYS A 175 -15.82 -16.86 1.90
N TRP A 176 -16.06 -18.16 2.12
CA TRP A 176 -16.92 -18.95 1.26
C TRP A 176 -17.56 -20.09 2.07
N ASP A 177 -18.78 -20.46 1.70
CA ASP A 177 -19.59 -21.46 2.40
C ASP A 177 -19.85 -21.05 3.87
N GLY A 178 -20.07 -19.75 4.08
CA GLY A 178 -20.46 -19.16 5.37
C GLY A 178 -19.35 -19.10 6.44
N SER A 179 -18.10 -19.43 6.09
CA SER A 179 -16.96 -19.42 7.01
C SER A 179 -15.73 -18.75 6.40
N TYR A 180 -14.85 -18.20 7.25
CA TYR A 180 -13.59 -17.61 6.82
C TYR A 180 -12.49 -18.66 6.71
N HIS A 181 -11.82 -18.64 5.57
CA HIS A 181 -10.65 -19.48 5.33
C HIS A 181 -9.41 -18.61 5.27
N LEU A 182 -8.36 -19.05 5.97
CA LEU A 182 -7.19 -18.24 6.25
C LEU A 182 -6.04 -18.58 5.32
N TYR A 183 -5.35 -17.54 4.87
CA TYR A 183 -4.16 -17.59 4.03
C TYR A 183 -3.05 -16.82 4.71
N SER A 184 -1.90 -17.47 4.88
CA SER A 184 -0.71 -16.80 5.38
C SER A 184 -0.23 -15.74 4.40
N CYS A 185 0.12 -14.57 4.93
CA CYS A 185 0.78 -13.55 4.13
C CYS A 185 2.19 -13.99 3.71
N PRO A 186 2.70 -13.53 2.57
CA PRO A 186 4.04 -13.88 2.10
C PRO A 186 5.12 -13.29 3.03
N GLY A 187 6.17 -14.07 3.28
CA GLY A 187 7.33 -13.63 4.07
C GLY A 187 6.96 -13.22 5.49
N ASN A 188 7.28 -11.97 5.85
CA ASN A 188 7.02 -11.37 7.16
C ASN A 188 5.86 -10.36 7.13
N TRP A 189 5.02 -10.40 6.10
CA TRP A 189 3.87 -9.51 5.98
C TRP A 189 2.74 -9.91 6.92
N THR A 190 1.85 -8.97 7.20
CA THR A 190 0.63 -9.19 7.99
C THR A 190 -0.56 -8.60 7.25
N CYS A 191 -1.74 -9.20 7.43
CA CYS A 191 -2.98 -8.68 6.90
C CYS A 191 -3.48 -7.53 7.78
N ALA A 192 -3.81 -6.40 7.15
CA ALA A 192 -4.59 -5.33 7.77
C ALA A 192 -5.60 -4.73 6.78
N ALA A 193 -6.64 -4.07 7.29
CA ALA A 193 -7.30 -2.99 6.55
C ALA A 193 -6.41 -1.75 6.61
N ILE A 194 -5.98 -1.26 5.45
CA ILE A 194 -5.01 -0.18 5.30
C ILE A 194 -5.71 1.01 4.63
N PRO A 195 -5.50 2.26 5.10
CA PRO A 195 -6.05 3.42 4.41
C PRO A 195 -5.41 3.58 3.03
N ASN A 196 -6.23 3.81 2.02
CA ASN A 196 -5.73 4.05 0.67
C ASN A 196 -4.95 5.36 0.66
N GLU A 197 -3.75 5.32 0.10
CA GLU A 197 -2.86 6.47 0.10
C GLU A 197 -3.17 7.44 -1.04
N TRP A 198 -3.59 6.94 -2.20
CA TRP A 198 -3.74 7.75 -3.42
C TRP A 198 -5.16 7.76 -3.96
N SER A 199 -6.12 7.30 -3.16
CA SER A 199 -7.54 7.30 -3.48
C SER A 199 -8.37 7.25 -2.20
N THR A 200 -9.68 7.46 -2.32
CA THR A 200 -10.60 7.30 -1.20
C THR A 200 -10.80 5.84 -0.83
N GLY A 201 -11.02 5.56 0.46
CA GLY A 201 -11.39 4.24 0.97
C GLY A 201 -10.23 3.48 1.61
N THR A 202 -10.43 2.17 1.76
CA THR A 202 -9.53 1.28 2.49
C THR A 202 -9.33 -0.02 1.71
N THR A 203 -8.17 -0.64 1.83
CA THR A 203 -7.87 -1.93 1.22
C THR A 203 -7.55 -2.96 2.30
N THR A 204 -8.17 -4.14 2.24
CA THR A 204 -7.83 -5.26 3.13
C THR A 204 -6.85 -6.17 2.41
N THR A 205 -5.60 -6.20 2.84
CA THR A 205 -4.53 -6.94 2.16
C THR A 205 -3.39 -7.31 3.11
N CYS A 206 -2.58 -8.28 2.69
CA CYS A 206 -1.26 -8.49 3.26
C CYS A 206 -0.33 -7.36 2.85
N ASP A 207 0.40 -6.80 3.81
CA ASP A 207 1.42 -5.78 3.58
C ASP A 207 2.53 -5.87 4.64
N SER A 208 3.63 -5.17 4.39
CA SER A 208 4.71 -5.08 5.36
C SER A 208 4.26 -4.34 6.63
N PRO A 209 4.69 -4.78 7.83
CA PRO A 209 4.41 -4.05 9.06
C PRO A 209 4.92 -2.60 9.03
N ASP A 210 5.99 -2.35 8.28
CA ASP A 210 6.54 -1.00 8.10
C ASP A 210 5.56 -0.10 7.34
N ASP A 211 4.99 -0.51 6.19
CA ASP A 211 4.01 0.30 5.41
C ASP A 211 2.75 0.56 6.24
N ILE A 212 2.19 -0.49 6.85
CA ILE A 212 0.98 -0.40 7.67
C ILE A 212 1.17 0.65 8.76
N SER A 213 2.23 0.50 9.56
CA SER A 213 2.55 1.41 10.67
C SER A 213 2.65 2.87 10.21
N TRP A 214 3.28 3.12 9.07
CA TRP A 214 3.39 4.49 8.56
C TRP A 214 2.10 5.07 8.05
N ARG A 215 1.29 4.29 7.34
CA ARG A 215 0.01 4.78 6.83
C ARG A 215 -0.92 5.16 7.99
N PHE A 216 -0.96 4.35 9.04
CA PHE A 216 -1.72 4.68 10.25
C PHE A 216 -1.14 5.91 10.98
N SER A 217 0.18 5.97 11.15
CA SER A 217 0.86 7.12 11.76
C SER A 217 0.60 8.43 11.00
N THR A 218 0.72 8.41 9.67
CA THR A 218 0.49 9.57 8.79
C THR A 218 -0.99 9.97 8.76
N ALA A 219 -1.89 8.99 8.87
CA ALA A 219 -3.31 9.24 9.02
C ALA A 219 -3.70 9.85 10.38
N GLY A 220 -2.78 9.87 11.37
CA GLY A 220 -3.05 10.38 12.71
C GLY A 220 -3.92 9.47 13.56
N VAL A 221 -3.97 8.17 13.24
CA VAL A 221 -4.72 7.14 13.98
C VAL A 221 -3.78 6.03 14.46
N SER A 222 -4.04 5.48 15.64
CA SER A 222 -3.27 4.32 16.13
C SER A 222 -3.79 3.04 15.50
N GLU A 223 -2.88 2.18 15.02
CA GLU A 223 -3.20 0.81 14.64
C GLU A 223 -3.74 0.03 15.85
N THR A 224 -4.76 -0.80 15.62
CA THR A 224 -5.26 -1.73 16.64
C THR A 224 -4.36 -2.96 16.64
N LYS A 225 -3.73 -3.25 17.79
CA LYS A 225 -2.93 -4.46 17.99
C LYS A 225 -3.79 -5.69 18.21
#